data_AF-A0A9W9RCZ6-F1
#
_entry.id   AF-A0A9W9RCZ6-F1
#
_cell.length_a   1.000
_cell.length_b   1.000
_cell.length_c   1.000
_cell.angle_alpha   90.00
_cell.angle_beta   90.00
_cell.angle_gamma   90.00
#
_symmetry.space_group_name_H-M   'P 1'
#
loop_
_entity.id
_entity.type
_entity.pdbx_description
1 polymer ?
#
loop_
_entity_poly.entity_id
_entity_poly.type
_entity_poly.pdbx_seq_one_letter_code
_entity_poly.pdbx_strand_id
1 'polypeptide(L)'
;MAKIIAQCHKIIEDETLCRSSQVLSVVGDQAYIFGGELRPREPRDNDVHAVSLDNNNTSIKSIPATSQSPSPRVGTAACTLNGKIYIFSGRGGVAMAPIEEHGAVWELNPSTASWRFILPSQSIAKTFPVARSYHCMASDGRDTLYLHAGCSEMGRLSDLWAFSVSRGEWTELPPAFDPPRGGASIAFADGKLYRMNGFDGTTEQGGSVDVYVRETSSWTSHTYSPDGKAGPGARSVSSLLPLRLDGRSVLVTLFGEHDPSSLGHQGAGKMLSDVWVFDIERGLWEEAVLQGDGLPLARGWFDADVAGSNAIVVHGGLGESNDRFGDMWTIELSRSE
;
A
#
# COMPACT_ATOMS: atom_id res chain seq x y z
N MET A 1 21.37 -4.07 -23.05
CA MET A 1 19.95 -3.71 -23.09
C MET A 1 19.80 -2.38 -22.36
N ALA A 2 18.93 -1.51 -22.85
CA ALA A 2 18.57 -0.27 -22.15
C ALA A 2 18.10 -0.60 -20.74
N LYS A 3 18.69 0.05 -19.73
CA LYS A 3 18.33 -0.17 -18.32
C LYS A 3 17.10 0.65 -17.96
N ILE A 4 16.29 0.15 -17.03
CA ILE A 4 15.27 0.98 -16.40
C ILE A 4 15.95 1.98 -15.46
N ILE A 5 15.61 3.25 -15.60
CA ILE A 5 16.04 4.34 -14.73
C ILE A 5 14.86 4.76 -13.86
N ALA A 6 15.11 4.92 -12.57
CA ALA A 6 14.19 5.46 -11.58
C ALA A 6 14.69 6.85 -11.14
N GLN A 7 14.16 7.89 -11.77
CA GLN A 7 14.53 9.26 -11.48
C GLN A 7 13.79 9.75 -10.23
N CYS A 8 14.54 10.00 -9.16
CA CYS A 8 14.03 10.41 -7.86
C CYS A 8 14.10 11.93 -7.70
N HIS A 9 12.99 12.51 -7.22
CA HIS A 9 12.88 13.94 -6.89
C HIS A 9 12.22 14.10 -5.52
N LYS A 10 12.89 14.79 -4.59
CA LYS A 10 12.28 15.13 -3.29
C LYS A 10 11.27 16.25 -3.52
N ILE A 11 10.02 16.01 -3.14
CA ILE A 11 8.94 17.00 -3.24
C ILE A 11 8.96 17.92 -2.02
N ILE A 12 9.05 17.32 -0.83
CA ILE A 12 9.01 18.04 0.46
C ILE A 12 9.61 17.17 1.58
N GLU A 13 9.96 17.82 2.69
CA GLU A 13 10.27 17.20 3.97
C GLU A 13 9.71 18.08 5.08
N ASP A 14 8.78 17.54 5.87
CA ASP A 14 8.04 18.31 6.88
C ASP A 14 7.72 17.47 8.12
N GLU A 15 8.01 18.02 9.31
CA GLU A 15 7.81 17.34 10.61
C GLU A 15 6.33 17.02 10.89
N THR A 16 5.41 17.84 10.38
CA THR A 16 3.96 17.61 10.51
C THR A 16 3.53 16.34 9.76
N LEU A 17 4.32 15.90 8.79
CA LEU A 17 4.05 14.70 8.02
C LEU A 17 4.75 13.45 8.56
N CYS A 18 5.80 13.56 9.41
CA CYS A 18 6.57 12.42 9.94
C CYS A 18 5.75 11.23 10.47
N ARG A 19 5.62 10.15 9.72
CA ARG A 19 4.83 8.99 10.14
C ARG A 19 5.19 7.72 9.38
N SER A 20 4.86 6.59 9.98
CA SER A 20 4.86 5.26 9.36
C SER A 20 3.49 4.61 9.47
N SER A 21 3.24 3.58 8.67
CA SER A 21 2.00 2.79 8.68
C SER A 21 0.72 3.63 8.44
N GLN A 22 0.89 4.79 7.80
CA GLN A 22 -0.17 5.62 7.25
C GLN A 22 -0.68 5.06 5.92
N VAL A 23 -1.71 5.68 5.38
CA VAL A 23 -2.05 5.55 3.97
C VAL A 23 -1.70 6.81 3.20
N LEU A 24 -1.32 6.64 1.93
CA LEU A 24 -1.09 7.65 0.91
C LEU A 24 -1.99 7.33 -0.28
N SER A 25 -2.63 8.35 -0.86
CA SER A 25 -3.41 8.19 -2.08
C SER A 25 -3.28 9.42 -2.96
N VAL A 26 -3.02 9.21 -4.25
CA VAL A 26 -2.91 10.28 -5.24
C VAL A 26 -4.27 10.42 -5.95
N VAL A 27 -4.85 11.61 -5.89
CA VAL A 27 -6.08 11.96 -6.61
C VAL A 27 -5.86 13.28 -7.33
N GLY A 28 -5.83 13.22 -8.67
CA GLY A 28 -5.49 14.37 -9.49
C GLY A 28 -4.03 14.78 -9.31
N ASP A 29 -3.80 16.03 -8.95
CA ASP A 29 -2.48 16.65 -8.72
C ASP A 29 -2.11 16.72 -7.22
N GLN A 30 -2.81 15.98 -6.36
CA GLN A 30 -2.59 15.99 -4.91
C GLN A 30 -2.36 14.59 -4.35
N ALA A 31 -1.45 14.52 -3.40
CA ALA A 31 -1.22 13.37 -2.53
C ALA A 31 -1.93 13.59 -1.19
N TYR A 32 -2.75 12.62 -0.77
CA TYR A 32 -3.49 12.64 0.48
C TYR A 32 -2.91 11.63 1.46
N ILE A 33 -2.59 12.08 2.67
CA ILE A 33 -2.03 11.26 3.75
C ILE A 33 -3.02 11.20 4.90
N PHE A 34 -3.27 10.01 5.42
CA PHE A 34 -4.17 9.79 6.56
C PHE A 34 -3.66 8.70 7.51
N GLY A 35 -3.87 8.92 8.81
CA GLY A 35 -3.53 7.96 9.86
C GLY A 35 -2.02 7.77 10.03
N GLY A 36 -1.63 6.58 10.50
CA GLY A 36 -0.25 6.21 10.79
C GLY A 36 0.16 6.56 12.21
N GLU A 37 1.44 6.36 12.49
CA GLU A 37 2.05 6.53 13.81
C GLU A 37 3.35 7.33 13.73
N LEU A 38 3.59 8.16 14.74
CA LEU A 38 4.88 8.81 14.98
C LEU A 38 5.69 8.03 16.02
N ARG A 39 5.02 7.61 17.10
CA ARG A 39 5.59 6.72 18.12
C ARG A 39 5.10 5.29 17.89
N PRO A 40 5.94 4.27 18.11
CA PRO A 40 5.54 2.88 17.92
C PRO A 40 4.20 2.53 18.59
N ARG A 41 3.27 1.97 17.80
CA ARG A 41 1.96 1.48 18.26
C ARG A 41 0.99 2.56 18.75
N GLU A 42 1.30 3.83 18.53
CA GLU A 42 0.47 4.96 18.92
C GLU A 42 -0.03 5.67 17.66
N PRO A 43 -1.33 5.54 17.29
CA PRO A 43 -1.89 6.34 16.22
C PRO A 43 -1.64 7.82 16.44
N ARG A 44 -1.14 8.52 15.43
CA ARG A 44 -0.71 9.92 15.52
C ARG A 44 -1.91 10.86 15.63
N ASP A 45 -2.73 10.88 14.60
CA ASP A 45 -3.89 11.74 14.42
C ASP A 45 -4.88 11.08 13.45
N ASN A 46 -5.97 11.79 13.15
CA ASN A 46 -6.94 11.45 12.11
C ASN A 46 -7.25 12.65 11.22
N ASP A 47 -6.28 13.56 11.10
CA ASP A 47 -6.34 14.64 10.12
C ASP A 47 -6.03 14.08 8.73
N VAL A 48 -6.51 14.77 7.69
CA VAL A 48 -6.13 14.48 6.31
C VAL A 48 -5.15 15.55 5.86
N HIS A 49 -3.96 15.16 5.43
CA HIS A 49 -2.96 16.08 4.88
C HIS A 49 -2.95 15.96 3.36
N ALA A 50 -3.13 17.07 2.65
CA ALA A 50 -3.02 17.15 1.21
C ALA A 50 -1.72 17.86 0.83
N VAL A 51 -0.92 17.25 -0.05
CA VAL A 51 0.32 17.80 -0.60
C VAL A 51 0.15 18.01 -2.09
N SER A 52 0.39 19.23 -2.57
CA SER A 52 0.42 19.53 -4.01
C SER A 52 1.63 18.84 -4.67
N LEU A 53 1.40 18.15 -5.78
CA LEU A 53 2.44 17.49 -6.59
C LEU A 53 3.02 18.40 -7.69
N ASP A 54 2.66 19.69 -7.70
CA ASP A 54 3.30 20.68 -8.59
C ASP A 54 4.70 21.04 -8.08
N ASN A 55 5.72 20.57 -8.79
CA ASN A 55 7.14 20.80 -8.48
C ASN A 55 7.52 22.29 -8.34
N ASN A 56 6.75 23.22 -8.90
CA ASN A 56 7.05 24.66 -8.78
C ASN A 56 6.34 25.34 -7.60
N ASN A 57 5.31 24.70 -7.02
CA ASN A 57 4.46 25.30 -6.00
C ASN A 57 3.91 24.26 -5.02
N THR A 58 4.82 23.46 -4.46
CA THR A 58 4.50 22.48 -3.40
C THR A 58 3.91 23.20 -2.20
N SER A 59 2.77 22.71 -1.71
CA SER A 59 2.12 23.22 -0.50
C SER A 59 1.48 22.08 0.28
N ILE A 60 1.41 22.24 1.60
CA ILE A 60 0.75 21.32 2.51
C ILE A 60 -0.53 21.98 3.02
N LYS A 61 -1.64 21.24 2.98
CA LYS A 61 -2.90 21.62 3.60
C LYS A 61 -3.36 20.50 4.53
N SER A 62 -3.39 20.78 5.83
CA SER A 62 -3.97 19.90 6.84
C SER A 62 -5.46 20.20 7.02
N ILE A 63 -6.29 19.16 6.93
CA ILE A 63 -7.73 19.19 7.10
C ILE A 63 -8.02 18.51 8.45
N PRO A 64 -8.41 19.28 9.48
CA PRO A 64 -8.66 18.72 10.80
C PRO A 64 -9.81 17.72 10.80
N ALA A 65 -9.67 16.69 11.63
CA ALA A 65 -10.73 15.73 11.87
C ALA A 65 -12.02 16.38 12.40
N THR A 66 -13.14 15.81 12.01
CA THR A 66 -14.48 16.16 12.51
C THR A 66 -15.12 14.96 13.22
N SER A 67 -16.30 15.15 13.82
CA SER A 67 -17.08 14.03 14.39
C SER A 67 -17.50 12.97 13.36
N GLN A 68 -17.39 13.27 12.06
CA GLN A 68 -17.66 12.33 10.97
C GLN A 68 -16.40 11.61 10.47
N SER A 69 -15.22 11.97 10.99
CA SER A 69 -13.96 11.36 10.56
C SER A 69 -13.74 10.00 11.24
N PRO A 70 -13.09 9.05 10.56
CA PRO A 70 -12.63 7.82 11.21
C PRO A 70 -11.72 8.16 12.40
N SER A 71 -11.73 7.30 13.41
CA SER A 71 -10.79 7.42 14.54
C SER A 71 -9.32 7.31 14.08
N PRO A 72 -8.36 7.87 14.84
CA PRO A 72 -6.94 7.66 14.60
C PRO A 72 -6.62 6.17 14.49
N ARG A 73 -5.85 5.80 13.46
CA ARG A 73 -5.60 4.40 13.12
C ARG A 73 -4.26 4.18 12.43
N VAL A 74 -3.73 2.98 12.59
CA VAL A 74 -2.43 2.53 12.06
C VAL A 74 -2.63 1.23 11.29
N GLY A 75 -1.87 1.03 10.22
CA GLY A 75 -1.91 -0.22 9.44
C GLY A 75 -3.28 -0.45 8.81
N THR A 76 -4.00 0.62 8.51
CA THR A 76 -5.12 0.57 7.56
C THR A 76 -4.55 0.51 6.14
N ALA A 77 -5.34 0.05 5.19
CA ALA A 77 -4.99 0.10 3.77
C ALA A 77 -5.97 1.01 3.03
N ALA A 78 -5.50 1.61 1.95
CA ALA A 78 -6.29 2.46 1.07
C ALA A 78 -6.27 1.96 -0.37
N CYS A 79 -7.29 2.33 -1.13
CA CYS A 79 -7.20 2.38 -2.59
C CYS A 79 -8.09 3.51 -3.12
N THR A 80 -7.78 3.99 -4.32
CA THR A 80 -8.55 5.03 -4.99
C THR A 80 -9.53 4.43 -5.99
N LEU A 81 -10.72 5.03 -6.09
CA LEU A 81 -11.70 4.69 -7.12
C LEU A 81 -12.56 5.92 -7.42
N ASN A 82 -12.67 6.28 -8.70
CA ASN A 82 -13.50 7.40 -9.17
C ASN A 82 -13.27 8.73 -8.43
N GLY A 83 -12.01 9.07 -8.17
CA GLY A 83 -11.60 10.31 -7.48
C GLY A 83 -11.87 10.32 -5.98
N LYS A 84 -12.16 9.17 -5.37
CA LYS A 84 -12.38 9.00 -3.94
C LYS A 84 -11.39 8.01 -3.35
N ILE A 85 -11.16 8.12 -2.05
CA ILE A 85 -10.24 7.26 -1.31
C ILE A 85 -11.06 6.37 -0.38
N TYR A 86 -10.80 5.07 -0.42
CA TYR A 86 -11.49 4.08 0.40
C TYR A 86 -10.52 3.42 1.35
N ILE A 87 -10.88 3.34 2.64
CA ILE A 87 -10.08 2.64 3.65
C ILE A 87 -10.91 1.62 4.42
N PHE A 88 -10.22 0.60 4.94
CA PHE A 88 -10.82 -0.44 5.76
C PHE A 88 -10.07 -0.61 7.07
N SER A 89 -10.81 -0.71 8.18
CA SER A 89 -10.33 -1.10 9.51
C SER A 89 -8.99 -0.43 9.89
N GLY A 90 -7.94 -1.21 10.18
CA GLY A 90 -6.72 -0.76 10.85
C GLY A 90 -6.78 -1.10 12.33
N ARG A 91 -5.86 -0.56 13.13
CA ARG A 91 -5.88 -0.75 14.58
C ARG A 91 -5.82 0.56 15.35
N GLY A 92 -6.42 0.55 16.54
CA GLY A 92 -6.47 1.68 17.45
C GLY A 92 -5.63 1.43 18.69
N GLY A 93 -4.68 2.32 18.98
CA GLY A 93 -3.94 2.36 20.24
C GLY A 93 -2.93 1.22 20.48
N VAL A 94 -2.33 1.28 21.66
CA VAL A 94 -1.19 0.43 22.09
C VAL A 94 -1.52 -1.05 22.29
N ALA A 95 -2.80 -1.38 22.48
CA ALA A 95 -3.27 -2.77 22.64
C ALA A 95 -3.19 -3.57 21.33
N MET A 96 -2.96 -2.91 20.19
CA MET A 96 -2.80 -3.53 18.87
C MET A 96 -4.06 -4.24 18.34
N ALA A 97 -5.20 -4.06 19.01
CA ALA A 97 -6.47 -4.63 18.58
C ALA A 97 -6.98 -3.95 17.29
N PRO A 98 -7.41 -4.73 16.29
CA PRO A 98 -8.07 -4.17 15.11
C PRO A 98 -9.31 -3.35 15.48
N ILE A 99 -9.61 -2.31 14.71
CA ILE A 99 -10.81 -1.49 14.87
C ILE A 99 -11.96 -2.25 14.20
N GLU A 100 -12.87 -2.74 15.04
CA GLU A 100 -14.09 -3.43 14.60
C GLU A 100 -15.16 -2.43 14.18
N GLU A 101 -15.49 -2.47 12.89
CA GLU A 101 -16.44 -1.55 12.24
C GLU A 101 -17.52 -2.32 11.44
N HIS A 102 -17.74 -3.60 11.78
CA HIS A 102 -18.77 -4.47 11.19
C HIS A 102 -18.72 -4.55 9.66
N GLY A 103 -17.50 -4.68 9.13
CA GLY A 103 -17.25 -4.76 7.70
C GLY A 103 -17.42 -3.43 6.95
N ALA A 104 -17.60 -2.32 7.65
CA ALA A 104 -17.77 -1.02 7.01
C ALA A 104 -16.52 -0.56 6.25
N VAL A 105 -16.76 0.19 5.19
CA VAL A 105 -15.73 0.88 4.41
C VAL A 105 -15.89 2.37 4.63
N TRP A 106 -14.79 3.06 4.91
CA TRP A 106 -14.76 4.52 4.94
C TRP A 106 -14.44 5.05 3.55
N GLU A 107 -15.20 6.04 3.11
CA GLU A 107 -14.97 6.77 1.85
C GLU A 107 -14.65 8.22 2.18
N LEU A 108 -13.50 8.71 1.74
CA LEU A 108 -13.16 10.13 1.72
C LEU A 108 -13.43 10.68 0.32
N ASN A 109 -14.19 11.77 0.25
CA ASN A 109 -14.27 12.61 -0.93
C ASN A 109 -13.30 13.79 -0.78
N PRO A 110 -12.17 13.82 -1.52
CA PRO A 110 -11.18 14.88 -1.41
C PRO A 110 -11.71 16.27 -1.82
N SER A 111 -12.64 16.32 -2.78
CA SER A 111 -13.22 17.58 -3.28
C SER A 111 -14.02 18.35 -2.21
N THR A 112 -14.62 17.63 -1.27
CA THR A 112 -15.45 18.18 -0.19
C THR A 112 -14.82 18.00 1.19
N ALA A 113 -13.65 17.36 1.26
CA ALA A 113 -12.97 17.01 2.51
C ALA A 113 -13.89 16.27 3.51
N SER A 114 -14.78 15.41 3.02
CA SER A 114 -15.82 14.77 3.83
C SER A 114 -15.71 13.26 3.80
N TRP A 115 -15.84 12.66 4.97
CA TRP A 115 -15.91 11.21 5.15
C TRP A 115 -17.34 10.69 5.09
N ARG A 116 -17.50 9.48 4.56
CA ARG A 116 -18.75 8.70 4.57
C ARG A 116 -18.45 7.31 5.11
N PHE A 117 -19.27 6.87 6.05
CA PHE A 117 -19.21 5.52 6.63
C PHE A 117 -20.19 4.60 5.91
N ILE A 118 -19.68 3.65 5.12
CA ILE A 118 -20.49 2.76 4.28
C ILE A 118 -20.63 1.41 4.99
N LEU A 119 -21.80 1.17 5.57
CA LEU A 119 -22.14 -0.13 6.14
C LEU A 119 -22.43 -1.15 5.02
N PRO A 120 -22.05 -2.42 5.17
CA PRO A 120 -22.45 -3.46 4.25
C PRO A 120 -23.98 -3.57 4.14
N SER A 121 -24.46 -3.78 2.93
CA SER A 121 -25.86 -4.04 2.62
C SER A 121 -26.34 -5.28 3.38
N GLN A 122 -27.52 -5.18 3.99
CA GLN A 122 -28.14 -6.29 4.75
C GLN A 122 -28.87 -7.31 3.86
N SER A 123 -28.76 -7.18 2.54
CA SER A 123 -29.55 -7.94 1.55
C SER A 123 -29.09 -9.38 1.34
N ILE A 124 -27.84 -9.71 1.67
CA ILE A 124 -27.27 -11.06 1.59
C ILE A 124 -26.73 -11.44 2.98
N ALA A 125 -26.56 -12.74 3.25
CA ALA A 125 -25.99 -13.29 4.47
C ALA A 125 -24.84 -12.40 5.01
N LYS A 126 -24.83 -12.18 6.33
CA LYS A 126 -23.93 -11.28 7.08
C LYS A 126 -22.45 -11.70 7.01
N THR A 127 -21.88 -11.82 5.83
CA THR A 127 -20.49 -12.20 5.61
C THR A 127 -19.74 -10.99 5.09
N PHE A 128 -18.91 -10.44 5.96
CA PHE A 128 -17.98 -9.36 5.66
C PHE A 128 -16.62 -9.72 6.26
N PRO A 129 -15.52 -9.16 5.74
CA PRO A 129 -14.20 -9.40 6.29
C PRO A 129 -14.13 -8.97 7.75
N VAL A 130 -13.48 -9.80 8.58
CA VAL A 130 -13.15 -9.42 9.96
C VAL A 130 -12.24 -8.20 10.01
N ALA A 131 -12.32 -7.44 11.11
CA ALA A 131 -11.40 -6.35 11.40
C ALA A 131 -9.94 -6.83 11.42
N ARG A 132 -9.05 -6.00 10.86
CA ARG A 132 -7.65 -6.37 10.62
C ARG A 132 -6.76 -5.14 10.42
N SER A 133 -5.46 -5.30 10.60
CA SER A 133 -4.42 -4.31 10.31
C SER A 133 -3.31 -4.89 9.43
N TYR A 134 -2.52 -4.06 8.76
CA TYR A 134 -1.45 -4.48 7.82
C TYR A 134 -1.93 -5.42 6.71
N HIS A 135 -3.19 -5.26 6.33
CA HIS A 135 -3.77 -5.80 5.12
C HIS A 135 -3.41 -4.88 3.93
N CYS A 136 -3.81 -5.25 2.73
CA CYS A 136 -3.64 -4.42 1.54
C CYS A 136 -4.94 -4.32 0.74
N MET A 137 -5.05 -3.25 -0.04
CA MET A 137 -6.22 -2.95 -0.87
C MET A 137 -5.80 -2.53 -2.27
N ALA A 138 -6.65 -2.83 -3.25
CA ALA A 138 -6.53 -2.35 -4.63
C ALA A 138 -7.94 -2.20 -5.23
N SER A 139 -8.11 -1.34 -6.23
CA SER A 139 -9.39 -1.21 -6.95
C SER A 139 -9.28 -1.75 -8.38
N ASP A 140 -10.39 -2.18 -8.96
CA ASP A 140 -10.45 -2.54 -10.40
C ASP A 140 -10.62 -1.32 -11.33
N GLY A 141 -10.59 -0.12 -10.77
CA GLY A 141 -10.85 1.15 -11.47
C GLY A 141 -12.30 1.33 -11.94
N ARG A 142 -13.24 0.44 -11.58
CA ARG A 142 -14.64 0.45 -12.05
C ARG A 142 -15.65 0.53 -10.90
N ASP A 143 -15.74 -0.51 -10.08
CA ASP A 143 -16.72 -0.62 -8.97
C ASP A 143 -16.22 -1.48 -7.78
N THR A 144 -15.15 -2.26 -7.98
CA THR A 144 -14.73 -3.27 -7.00
C THR A 144 -13.50 -2.82 -6.24
N LEU A 145 -13.57 -2.89 -4.91
CA LEU A 145 -12.41 -2.80 -4.04
C LEU A 145 -12.01 -4.22 -3.60
N TYR A 146 -10.74 -4.56 -3.68
CA TYR A 146 -10.20 -5.81 -3.17
C TYR A 146 -9.54 -5.56 -1.82
N LEU A 147 -9.75 -6.47 -0.88
CA LEU A 147 -9.13 -6.49 0.44
C LEU A 147 -8.46 -7.85 0.62
N HIS A 148 -7.18 -7.85 1.02
CA HIS A 148 -6.42 -9.09 1.17
C HIS A 148 -5.55 -9.10 2.42
N ALA A 149 -5.43 -10.29 3.02
CA ALA A 149 -4.46 -10.63 4.05
C ALA A 149 -4.57 -9.75 5.31
N GLY A 150 -3.45 -9.55 6.00
CA GLY A 150 -3.35 -8.75 7.22
C GLY A 150 -3.51 -9.54 8.51
N CYS A 151 -3.46 -8.83 9.62
CA CYS A 151 -3.48 -9.35 10.98
C CYS A 151 -4.82 -9.03 11.63
N SER A 152 -5.63 -10.07 11.86
CA SER A 152 -6.80 -10.03 12.73
C SER A 152 -6.41 -10.29 14.18
N GLU A 153 -7.39 -10.23 15.10
CA GLU A 153 -7.21 -10.67 16.49
C GLU A 153 -6.83 -12.16 16.60
N MET A 154 -7.28 -12.99 15.65
CA MET A 154 -7.02 -14.43 15.61
C MET A 154 -5.74 -14.81 14.87
N GLY A 155 -5.00 -13.83 14.35
CA GLY A 155 -3.76 -14.04 13.59
C GLY A 155 -3.83 -13.53 12.16
N ARG A 156 -2.80 -13.89 11.39
CA ARG A 156 -2.65 -13.48 10.00
C ARG A 156 -3.63 -14.19 9.09
N LEU A 157 -3.98 -13.55 7.99
CA LEU A 157 -4.99 -14.04 7.05
C LEU A 157 -4.41 -14.25 5.64
N SER A 158 -5.05 -15.13 4.87
CA SER A 158 -4.81 -15.39 3.45
C SER A 158 -6.07 -15.18 2.60
N ASP A 159 -7.17 -14.77 3.23
CA ASP A 159 -8.47 -14.52 2.58
C ASP A 159 -8.40 -13.36 1.59
N LEU A 160 -9.28 -13.41 0.59
CA LEU A 160 -9.47 -12.34 -0.39
C LEU A 160 -10.95 -11.96 -0.38
N TRP A 161 -11.24 -10.67 -0.30
CA TRP A 161 -12.59 -10.14 -0.34
C TRP A 161 -12.72 -9.10 -1.44
N ALA A 162 -13.89 -9.05 -2.07
CA ALA A 162 -14.27 -8.03 -3.02
C ALA A 162 -15.49 -7.25 -2.50
N PHE A 163 -15.41 -5.93 -2.48
CA PHE A 163 -16.51 -5.02 -2.16
C PHE A 163 -17.01 -4.32 -3.41
N SER A 164 -18.28 -4.50 -3.76
CA SER A 164 -18.94 -3.69 -4.79
C SER A 164 -19.41 -2.39 -4.17
N VAL A 165 -18.84 -1.27 -4.61
CA VAL A 165 -19.17 0.07 -4.08
C VAL A 165 -20.61 0.46 -4.41
N SER A 166 -21.07 0.18 -5.63
CA SER A 166 -22.44 0.48 -6.07
C SER A 166 -23.51 -0.27 -5.27
N ARG A 167 -23.22 -1.51 -4.85
CA ARG A 167 -24.15 -2.35 -4.09
C ARG A 167 -23.96 -2.28 -2.58
N GLY A 168 -22.79 -1.82 -2.13
CA GLY A 168 -22.38 -1.88 -0.74
C GLY A 168 -22.22 -3.31 -0.24
N GLU A 169 -21.78 -4.24 -1.08
CA GLU A 169 -21.79 -5.67 -0.77
C GLU A 169 -20.40 -6.28 -0.81
N TRP A 170 -20.08 -7.07 0.21
CA TRP A 170 -18.89 -7.91 0.25
C TRP A 170 -19.15 -9.28 -0.37
N THR A 171 -18.13 -9.84 -1.01
CA THR A 171 -18.09 -11.22 -1.49
C THR A 171 -16.73 -11.80 -1.13
N GLU A 172 -16.73 -12.90 -0.39
CA GLU A 172 -15.51 -13.68 -0.14
C GLU A 172 -15.11 -14.39 -1.44
N LEU A 173 -13.83 -14.28 -1.79
CA LEU A 173 -13.23 -14.91 -2.95
C LEU A 173 -12.28 -16.03 -2.50
N PRO A 174 -11.88 -16.93 -3.41
CA PRO A 174 -10.90 -17.96 -3.07
C PRO A 174 -9.65 -17.37 -2.41
N PRO A 175 -9.20 -17.92 -1.27
CA PRO A 175 -8.04 -17.41 -0.57
C PRO A 175 -6.77 -17.61 -1.41
N ALA A 176 -5.77 -16.74 -1.18
CA ALA A 176 -4.46 -16.90 -1.80
C ALA A 176 -3.70 -18.08 -1.19
N PHE A 177 -2.60 -18.49 -1.83
CA PHE A 177 -1.73 -19.53 -1.31
C PHE A 177 -1.13 -19.14 0.06
N ASP A 178 -0.99 -20.15 0.92
CA ASP A 178 -0.29 -20.05 2.18
C ASP A 178 1.19 -19.64 2.02
N PRO A 179 1.83 -19.10 3.07
CA PRO A 179 1.24 -18.81 4.38
C PRO A 179 0.40 -17.52 4.41
N PRO A 180 -0.50 -17.40 5.41
CA PRO A 180 -1.15 -16.13 5.71
C PRO A 180 -0.12 -15.09 6.16
N ARG A 181 -0.34 -13.82 5.83
CA ARG A 181 0.70 -12.79 5.97
C ARG A 181 0.16 -11.40 6.28
N GLY A 182 0.96 -10.60 6.98
CA GLY A 182 0.75 -9.16 7.12
C GLY A 182 1.79 -8.39 6.30
N GLY A 183 1.50 -7.14 5.95
CA GLY A 183 2.43 -6.28 5.20
C GLY A 183 2.75 -6.81 3.80
N ALA A 184 1.83 -7.58 3.20
CA ALA A 184 1.87 -7.96 1.80
C ALA A 184 1.31 -6.83 0.93
N SER A 185 1.57 -6.87 -0.37
CA SER A 185 1.10 -5.87 -1.33
C SER A 185 0.24 -6.52 -2.42
N ILE A 186 -0.80 -5.82 -2.88
CA ILE A 186 -1.60 -6.22 -4.03
C ILE A 186 -1.71 -5.08 -5.05
N ALA A 187 -1.80 -5.42 -6.32
CA ALA A 187 -2.01 -4.47 -7.43
C ALA A 187 -3.01 -5.05 -8.42
N PHE A 188 -3.89 -4.22 -8.99
CA PHE A 188 -4.77 -4.62 -10.08
C PHE A 188 -4.24 -4.09 -11.41
N ALA A 189 -4.02 -4.99 -12.37
CA ALA A 189 -3.60 -4.62 -13.72
C ALA A 189 -4.13 -5.63 -14.75
N ASP A 190 -4.50 -5.16 -15.94
CA ASP A 190 -4.94 -6.00 -17.06
C ASP A 190 -5.99 -7.06 -16.70
N GLY A 191 -6.96 -6.66 -15.87
CA GLY A 191 -8.07 -7.52 -15.42
C GLY A 191 -7.72 -8.52 -14.32
N LYS A 192 -6.48 -8.53 -13.81
CA LYS A 192 -5.99 -9.49 -12.82
C LYS A 192 -5.55 -8.77 -11.55
N LEU A 193 -5.63 -9.49 -10.43
CA LEU A 193 -5.08 -9.04 -9.16
C LEU A 193 -3.76 -9.77 -8.89
N TYR A 194 -2.70 -9.02 -8.64
CA TYR A 194 -1.37 -9.52 -8.33
C TYR A 194 -1.10 -9.36 -6.84
N ARG A 195 -0.43 -10.33 -6.23
CA ARG A 195 -0.04 -10.33 -4.82
C ARG A 195 1.43 -10.71 -4.72
N MET A 196 2.17 -10.01 -3.86
CA MET A 196 3.53 -10.41 -3.50
C MET A 196 3.90 -10.03 -2.06
N ASN A 197 5.02 -10.59 -1.61
CA ASN A 197 5.71 -10.22 -0.37
C ASN A 197 4.87 -10.45 0.90
N GLY A 198 5.32 -9.92 2.04
CA GLY A 198 4.66 -9.94 3.34
C GLY A 198 5.43 -10.75 4.39
N PHE A 199 4.93 -10.77 5.62
CA PHE A 199 5.54 -11.48 6.75
C PHE A 199 4.53 -12.45 7.37
N ASP A 200 4.90 -13.72 7.48
CA ASP A 200 4.03 -14.78 8.01
C ASP A 200 4.03 -14.89 9.55
N GLY A 201 4.91 -14.13 10.22
CA GLY A 201 5.14 -14.20 11.66
C GLY A 201 6.48 -14.79 12.06
N THR A 202 7.15 -15.45 11.12
CA THR A 202 8.46 -16.07 11.29
C THR A 202 9.44 -15.61 10.22
N THR A 203 9.00 -15.52 8.96
CA THR A 203 9.83 -15.20 7.81
C THR A 203 9.10 -14.28 6.82
N GLU A 204 9.89 -13.43 6.17
CA GLU A 204 9.44 -12.64 5.02
C GLU A 204 9.23 -13.55 3.82
N GLN A 205 8.17 -13.25 3.09
CA GLN A 205 7.75 -13.98 1.92
C GLN A 205 8.27 -13.27 0.67
N GLY A 206 8.56 -14.02 -0.38
CA GLY A 206 9.07 -13.53 -1.66
C GLY A 206 9.30 -14.66 -2.65
N GLY A 207 9.83 -14.34 -3.83
CA GLY A 207 10.12 -15.35 -4.86
C GLY A 207 8.91 -15.80 -5.68
N SER A 208 7.73 -15.20 -5.47
CA SER A 208 6.56 -15.39 -6.33
C SER A 208 5.80 -14.10 -6.57
N VAL A 209 5.17 -14.02 -7.75
CA VAL A 209 4.05 -13.12 -8.04
C VAL A 209 2.82 -14.00 -8.18
N ASP A 210 1.92 -13.93 -7.21
CA ASP A 210 0.67 -14.68 -7.24
C ASP A 210 -0.38 -13.86 -8.02
N VAL A 211 -1.15 -14.52 -8.87
CA VAL A 211 -2.10 -13.90 -9.79
C VAL A 211 -3.48 -14.51 -9.61
N TYR A 212 -4.43 -13.70 -9.20
CA TYR A 212 -5.84 -14.04 -9.13
C TYR A 212 -6.58 -13.56 -10.37
N VAL A 213 -7.36 -14.46 -10.97
CA VAL A 213 -8.24 -14.17 -12.10
C VAL A 213 -9.68 -14.39 -11.66
N ARG A 214 -10.51 -13.35 -11.73
CA ARG A 214 -11.89 -13.39 -11.23
C ARG A 214 -12.77 -14.30 -12.06
N GLU A 215 -12.58 -14.30 -13.38
CA GLU A 215 -13.37 -15.08 -14.34
C GLU A 215 -13.26 -16.58 -14.10
N THR A 216 -12.08 -17.06 -13.69
CA THR A 216 -11.83 -18.47 -13.34
C THR A 216 -11.89 -18.73 -11.85
N SER A 217 -12.01 -17.68 -11.02
CA SER A 217 -11.97 -17.75 -9.55
C SER A 217 -10.81 -18.60 -9.05
N SER A 218 -9.60 -18.32 -9.54
CA SER A 218 -8.42 -19.13 -9.23
C SER A 218 -7.15 -18.30 -9.13
N TRP A 219 -6.21 -18.82 -8.33
CA TRP A 219 -4.87 -18.30 -8.17
C TRP A 219 -3.87 -19.13 -8.99
N THR A 220 -2.86 -18.46 -9.53
CA THR A 220 -1.66 -19.06 -10.12
C THR A 220 -0.42 -18.32 -9.61
N SER A 221 0.77 -18.90 -9.72
CA SER A 221 2.00 -18.23 -9.27
C SER A 221 3.06 -18.23 -10.36
N HIS A 222 3.67 -17.08 -10.58
CA HIS A 222 4.90 -16.93 -11.35
C HIS A 222 6.08 -16.86 -10.38
N THR A 223 6.88 -17.91 -10.33
CA THR A 223 8.01 -18.04 -9.39
C THR A 223 9.32 -17.54 -9.99
N TYR A 224 10.17 -16.97 -9.16
CA TYR A 224 11.52 -16.52 -9.51
C TYR A 224 12.48 -16.75 -8.32
N SER A 225 13.78 -16.72 -8.55
CA SER A 225 14.77 -16.77 -7.47
C SER A 225 14.85 -15.40 -6.76
N PRO A 226 14.55 -15.29 -5.46
CA PRO A 226 14.58 -14.02 -4.73
C PRO A 226 16.01 -13.69 -4.27
N ASP A 227 16.95 -13.57 -5.20
CA ASP A 227 18.40 -13.46 -4.95
C ASP A 227 18.97 -12.05 -5.21
N GLY A 228 18.10 -11.06 -5.47
CA GLY A 228 18.52 -9.71 -5.84
C GLY A 228 19.13 -9.64 -7.24
N LYS A 229 18.94 -10.66 -8.09
CA LYS A 229 19.40 -10.69 -9.48
C LYS A 229 18.30 -11.11 -10.44
N ALA A 230 17.69 -12.27 -10.19
CA ALA A 230 16.55 -12.77 -10.96
C ALA A 230 15.23 -12.11 -10.54
N GLY A 231 15.21 -11.48 -9.36
CA GLY A 231 14.10 -10.70 -8.85
C GLY A 231 14.40 -10.20 -7.43
N PRO A 232 13.46 -9.43 -6.85
CA PRO A 232 13.62 -8.86 -5.53
C PRO A 232 13.76 -9.94 -4.44
N GLY A 233 14.62 -9.67 -3.45
CA GLY A 233 14.65 -10.48 -2.22
C GLY A 233 13.30 -10.46 -1.49
N ALA A 234 13.06 -11.50 -0.68
CA ALA A 234 11.91 -11.57 0.21
C ALA A 234 11.86 -10.37 1.16
N ARG A 235 10.67 -9.82 1.36
CA ARG A 235 10.46 -8.57 2.12
C ARG A 235 9.03 -8.44 2.61
N SER A 236 8.80 -7.49 3.50
CA SER A 236 7.46 -7.09 3.93
C SER A 236 7.35 -5.56 3.99
N VAL A 237 6.14 -5.05 4.24
CA VAL A 237 5.87 -3.60 4.41
C VAL A 237 6.49 -2.75 3.29
N SER A 238 6.43 -3.32 2.09
CA SER A 238 6.79 -2.75 0.79
C SER A 238 5.51 -2.29 0.06
N SER A 239 5.67 -1.81 -1.17
CA SER A 239 4.54 -1.55 -2.07
C SER A 239 4.62 -2.41 -3.34
N LEU A 240 3.48 -2.56 -4.02
CA LEU A 240 3.34 -3.12 -5.36
C LEU A 240 2.36 -2.25 -6.12
N LEU A 241 2.82 -1.58 -7.18
CA LEU A 241 2.03 -0.61 -7.92
C LEU A 241 1.98 -0.94 -9.42
N PRO A 242 0.81 -0.83 -10.08
CA PRO A 242 0.69 -1.01 -11.51
C PRO A 242 1.08 0.29 -12.24
N LEU A 243 1.98 0.19 -13.23
CA LEU A 243 2.40 1.32 -14.07
C LEU A 243 2.40 0.93 -15.54
N ARG A 244 2.59 1.93 -16.42
CA ARG A 244 2.93 1.69 -17.83
C ARG A 244 4.31 2.21 -18.15
N LEU A 245 5.15 1.35 -18.72
CA LEU A 245 6.47 1.69 -19.20
C LEU A 245 6.59 1.28 -20.67
N ASP A 246 6.92 2.22 -21.55
CA ASP A 246 7.00 2.01 -23.00
C ASP A 246 5.73 1.37 -23.60
N GLY A 247 4.56 1.77 -23.08
CA GLY A 247 3.26 1.24 -23.51
C GLY A 247 2.88 -0.13 -22.91
N ARG A 248 3.78 -0.79 -22.19
CA ARG A 248 3.53 -2.09 -21.53
C ARG A 248 3.08 -1.92 -20.10
N SER A 249 2.19 -2.79 -19.65
CA SER A 249 1.80 -2.88 -18.24
C SER A 249 2.92 -3.54 -17.44
N VAL A 250 3.33 -2.90 -16.36
CA VAL A 250 4.36 -3.41 -15.45
C VAL A 250 3.88 -3.34 -14.01
N LEU A 251 4.47 -4.14 -13.14
CA LEU A 251 4.31 -4.01 -11.70
C LEU A 251 5.62 -3.51 -11.10
N VAL A 252 5.55 -2.58 -10.15
CA VAL A 252 6.71 -2.01 -9.49
C VAL A 252 6.65 -2.31 -8.02
N THR A 253 7.67 -2.98 -7.50
CA THR A 253 7.89 -3.10 -6.06
C THR A 253 9.09 -2.28 -5.65
N LEU A 254 9.02 -1.66 -4.48
CA LEU A 254 10.05 -0.77 -3.99
C LEU A 254 10.20 -0.90 -2.48
N PHE A 255 11.45 -0.76 -2.04
CA PHE A 255 11.84 -0.67 -0.64
C PHE A 255 11.27 -1.83 0.20
N GLY A 256 11.01 -1.59 1.48
CA GLY A 256 10.44 -2.56 2.41
C GLY A 256 11.44 -3.01 3.47
N GLU A 257 10.95 -3.82 4.40
CA GLU A 257 11.73 -4.40 5.47
C GLU A 257 12.19 -5.81 5.11
N HIS A 258 13.45 -6.09 5.41
CA HIS A 258 14.03 -7.43 5.50
C HIS A 258 14.69 -7.59 6.88
N ASP A 259 14.84 -8.80 7.39
CA ASP A 259 15.32 -9.07 8.75
C ASP A 259 14.57 -8.23 9.82
N PRO A 260 13.28 -8.52 10.07
CA PRO A 260 12.41 -7.67 10.87
C PRO A 260 12.84 -7.70 12.33
N SER A 261 12.62 -6.60 13.04
CA SER A 261 13.05 -6.49 14.44
C SER A 261 12.50 -7.61 15.32
N SER A 262 13.36 -8.17 16.19
CA SER A 262 12.91 -9.07 17.27
C SER A 262 11.97 -8.39 18.28
N LEU A 263 11.91 -7.05 18.28
CA LEU A 263 10.97 -6.25 19.07
C LEU A 263 9.60 -6.09 18.37
N GLY A 264 9.43 -6.68 17.18
CA GLY A 264 8.28 -6.45 16.30
C GLY A 264 8.09 -4.96 16.05
N HIS A 265 6.84 -4.50 16.11
CA HIS A 265 6.51 -3.10 15.82
C HIS A 265 7.01 -2.08 16.88
N GLN A 266 7.83 -2.48 17.86
CA GLN A 266 8.51 -1.54 18.76
C GLN A 266 9.89 -1.12 18.23
N GLY A 267 10.50 -1.94 17.38
CA GLY A 267 11.81 -1.68 16.80
C GLY A 267 11.75 -1.56 15.29
N ALA A 268 12.92 -1.31 14.69
CA ALA A 268 13.14 -1.36 13.26
C ALA A 268 14.03 -2.57 12.93
N GLY A 269 13.68 -3.30 11.88
CA GLY A 269 14.55 -4.28 11.23
C GLY A 269 15.50 -3.62 10.23
N LYS A 270 15.93 -4.38 9.22
CA LYS A 270 16.72 -3.86 8.11
C LYS A 270 15.82 -3.38 6.99
N MET A 271 16.23 -2.30 6.33
CA MET A 271 15.41 -1.66 5.31
C MET A 271 16.08 -1.71 3.94
N LEU A 272 15.27 -1.87 2.91
CA LEU A 272 15.70 -1.88 1.52
C LEU A 272 15.48 -0.51 0.86
N SER A 273 16.28 -0.21 -0.16
CA SER A 273 16.22 1.02 -0.96
C SER A 273 16.14 0.74 -2.47
N ASP A 274 15.92 -0.52 -2.85
CA ASP A 274 15.87 -0.95 -4.24
C ASP A 274 14.46 -0.76 -4.84
N VAL A 275 14.41 -0.70 -6.18
CA VAL A 275 13.19 -0.62 -6.98
C VAL A 275 13.26 -1.67 -8.07
N TRP A 276 12.24 -2.52 -8.16
CA TRP A 276 12.17 -3.62 -9.12
C TRP A 276 10.92 -3.50 -9.97
N VAL A 277 11.07 -3.76 -11.27
CA VAL A 277 10.00 -3.70 -12.27
C VAL A 277 9.78 -5.08 -12.87
N PHE A 278 8.55 -5.57 -12.78
CA PHE A 278 8.11 -6.82 -13.41
C PHE A 278 7.37 -6.51 -14.70
N ASP A 279 7.92 -6.97 -15.82
CA ASP A 279 7.21 -6.97 -17.11
C ASP A 279 6.15 -8.08 -17.09
N ILE A 280 4.86 -7.70 -17.03
CA ILE A 280 3.73 -8.63 -16.87
C ILE A 280 3.66 -9.61 -18.06
N GLU A 281 3.95 -9.14 -19.27
CA GLU A 281 3.86 -9.97 -20.48
C GLU A 281 5.00 -10.98 -20.55
N ARG A 282 6.22 -10.54 -20.21
CA ARG A 282 7.42 -11.37 -20.28
C ARG A 282 7.61 -12.26 -19.05
N GLY A 283 7.02 -11.89 -17.91
CA GLY A 283 7.21 -12.57 -16.64
C GLY A 283 8.63 -12.42 -16.08
N LEU A 284 9.28 -11.26 -16.31
CA LEU A 284 10.67 -11.03 -15.94
C LEU A 284 10.81 -9.77 -15.09
N TRP A 285 11.70 -9.86 -14.09
CA TRP A 285 12.10 -8.74 -13.26
C TRP A 285 13.33 -8.03 -13.83
N GLU A 286 13.37 -6.72 -13.64
CA GLU A 286 14.53 -5.86 -13.89
C GLU A 286 14.65 -4.86 -12.71
N GLU A 287 15.83 -4.78 -12.11
CA GLU A 287 16.11 -3.75 -11.09
C GLU A 287 16.31 -2.39 -11.76
N ALA A 288 15.61 -1.37 -11.28
CA ALA A 288 15.76 -0.01 -11.77
C ALA A 288 16.99 0.65 -11.14
N VAL A 289 17.71 1.45 -11.93
CA VAL A 289 18.83 2.26 -11.44
C VAL A 289 18.28 3.57 -10.91
N LEU A 290 18.36 3.78 -9.60
CA LEU A 290 17.95 5.03 -8.98
C LEU A 290 18.93 6.17 -9.30
N GLN A 291 18.41 7.34 -9.64
CA GLN A 291 19.17 8.56 -9.97
C GLN A 291 18.48 9.81 -9.42
N GLY A 292 19.24 10.88 -9.16
CA GLY A 292 18.72 12.15 -8.66
C GLY A 292 19.75 12.92 -7.83
N ASP A 293 19.44 14.18 -7.51
CA ASP A 293 20.29 15.04 -6.65
C ASP A 293 20.37 14.52 -5.21
N GLY A 294 19.41 13.67 -4.83
CA GLY A 294 19.40 12.86 -3.63
C GLY A 294 18.51 11.64 -3.86
N LEU A 295 18.66 10.63 -3.02
CA LEU A 295 17.86 9.41 -3.08
C LEU A 295 17.05 9.23 -1.79
N PRO A 296 15.85 8.63 -1.87
CA PRO A 296 15.13 8.22 -0.68
C PRO A 296 15.99 7.26 0.14
N LEU A 297 16.09 7.51 1.45
CA LEU A 297 16.70 6.56 2.37
C LEU A 297 15.95 5.22 2.35
N ALA A 298 16.67 4.13 2.61
CA ALA A 298 16.10 2.80 2.80
C ALA A 298 15.00 2.84 3.87
N ARG A 299 13.83 2.28 3.56
CA ARG A 299 12.64 2.40 4.41
C ARG A 299 11.66 1.25 4.26
N GLY A 300 10.96 0.96 5.33
CA GLY A 300 9.76 0.12 5.36
C GLY A 300 8.61 0.89 5.99
N TRP A 301 7.43 0.27 6.04
CA TRP A 301 6.25 0.85 6.71
C TRP A 301 5.83 2.22 6.12
N PHE A 302 6.26 2.54 4.91
CA PHE A 302 5.84 3.71 4.16
C PHE A 302 4.54 3.41 3.42
N ASP A 303 4.01 4.40 2.71
CA ASP A 303 3.00 4.14 1.68
C ASP A 303 3.35 4.86 0.38
N ALA A 304 2.89 4.30 -0.73
CA ALA A 304 3.18 4.76 -2.08
C ALA A 304 1.96 4.58 -2.98
N ASP A 305 1.75 5.53 -3.90
CA ASP A 305 0.69 5.43 -4.90
C ASP A 305 1.16 5.96 -6.26
N VAL A 306 0.43 5.59 -7.31
CA VAL A 306 0.73 5.95 -8.70
C VAL A 306 0.38 7.42 -8.95
N ALA A 307 1.32 8.16 -9.55
CA ALA A 307 1.11 9.51 -10.05
C ALA A 307 1.35 9.55 -11.56
N GLY A 308 0.27 9.66 -12.35
CA GLY A 308 0.37 9.62 -13.81
C GLY A 308 0.63 8.21 -14.36
N SER A 309 1.34 8.10 -15.50
CA SER A 309 1.52 6.83 -16.21
C SER A 309 2.73 6.01 -15.76
N ASN A 310 3.80 6.69 -15.35
CA ASN A 310 5.13 6.13 -15.13
C ASN A 310 5.80 6.63 -13.85
N ALA A 311 5.10 7.36 -12.98
CA ALA A 311 5.66 7.86 -11.73
C ALA A 311 4.91 7.33 -10.50
N ILE A 312 5.64 7.25 -9.40
CA ILE A 312 5.18 6.84 -8.08
C ILE A 312 5.47 7.99 -7.11
N VAL A 313 4.53 8.28 -6.22
CA VAL A 313 4.78 9.11 -5.04
C VAL A 313 4.98 8.20 -3.84
N VAL A 314 6.05 8.45 -3.08
CA VAL A 314 6.39 7.74 -1.84
C VAL A 314 6.37 8.73 -0.69
N HIS A 315 5.79 8.33 0.44
CA HIS A 315 5.79 9.17 1.64
C HIS A 315 6.11 8.38 2.91
N GLY A 316 6.92 9.00 3.78
CA GLY A 316 7.12 8.58 5.16
C GLY A 316 7.76 7.20 5.32
N GLY A 317 7.26 6.43 6.28
CA GLY A 317 7.88 5.18 6.72
C GLY A 317 8.95 5.40 7.78
N LEU A 318 9.78 4.39 8.02
CA LEU A 318 10.86 4.45 8.99
C LEU A 318 12.11 3.72 8.48
N GLY A 319 13.26 4.19 8.94
CA GLY A 319 14.58 3.58 8.69
C GLY A 319 15.06 2.75 9.88
N GLU A 320 16.30 2.23 9.80
CA GLU A 320 16.90 1.38 10.84
C GLU A 320 17.09 2.08 12.20
N SER A 321 17.13 3.43 12.24
CA SER A 321 17.16 4.19 13.50
C SER A 321 15.82 4.17 14.24
N ASN A 322 14.77 3.62 13.62
CA ASN A 322 13.38 3.65 14.10
C ASN A 322 12.75 5.06 14.09
N ASP A 323 13.41 6.06 13.51
CA ASP A 323 12.84 7.38 13.28
C ASP A 323 11.87 7.34 12.10
N ARG A 324 10.76 8.06 12.23
CA ARG A 324 9.74 8.19 11.18
C ARG A 324 10.12 9.33 10.25
N PHE A 325 10.06 9.07 8.96
CA PHE A 325 10.32 10.07 7.94
C PHE A 325 9.06 10.89 7.64
N GLY A 326 9.24 12.16 7.31
CA GLY A 326 8.19 13.08 6.83
C GLY A 326 8.49 13.63 5.44
N ASP A 327 9.39 12.97 4.71
CA ASP A 327 9.73 13.30 3.34
C ASP A 327 8.77 12.63 2.35
N MET A 328 8.59 13.31 1.22
CA MET A 328 7.83 12.83 0.07
C MET A 328 8.71 12.89 -1.17
N TRP A 329 8.65 11.85 -1.97
CA TRP A 329 9.45 11.70 -3.18
C TRP A 329 8.58 11.30 -4.37
N THR A 330 8.88 11.84 -5.53
CA THR A 330 8.45 11.27 -6.82
C THR A 330 9.56 10.38 -7.35
N ILE A 331 9.20 9.20 -7.85
CA ILE A 331 10.07 8.28 -8.56
C ILE A 331 9.48 8.05 -9.95
N GLU A 332 10.11 8.63 -10.97
CA GLU A 332 9.68 8.51 -12.37
C GLU A 332 10.50 7.44 -13.10
N LEU A 333 9.79 6.50 -13.75
CA LEU A 333 10.41 5.41 -14.49
C LEU A 333 10.54 5.73 -15.98
N SER A 334 11.71 5.42 -16.53
CA SER A 334 12.01 5.48 -17.97
C SER A 334 13.02 4.39 -18.35
N ARG A 335 13.28 4.22 -19.65
CA ARG A 335 14.42 3.44 -20.14
C ARG A 335 15.54 4.37 -20.59
N SER A 336 16.78 3.97 -20.29
CA SER A 336 17.95 4.67 -20.83
C SER A 336 17.93 4.64 -22.35
N GLU A 337 18.36 5.74 -22.97
CA GLU A 337 18.70 5.74 -24.41
C GLU A 337 19.80 4.72 -24.74
#